data_AF-A0A318NT45-F1
#
_entry.id   AF-A0A318NT45-F1
#
_cell.length_a   1.000
_cell.length_b   1.000
_cell.length_c   1.000
_cell.angle_alpha   90.00
_cell.angle_beta   90.00
_cell.angle_gamma   90.00
#
_symmetry.space_group_name_H-M   'P 1'
#
loop_
_entity.id
_entity.type
_entity.pdbx_description
1 polymer ?
#
loop_
_entity_poly.entity_id
_entity_poly.type
_entity_poly.pdbx_seq_one_letter_code
_entity_poly.pdbx_strand_id
1 'polypeptide(L)'
;MYYARTGRYRSPLPPISAAEARRVRETSVDDDAWSARWTHQFTDLLQAVGDGPMYAGRWTLAWGMPSWSVAAHWHRLPAVDPDQGHITWFGYGDPVEDQRDILPLRRLSPHGAARVRSYRRQVREGVLPPALLWWVSGLDILLVLDGHDRIAAALAEHTVPAVVVLAPAPGPTWAAGADRHIVREYEGRLQALQPAANHGDELAKANIANITRRFAGQLNDVARSEGRTRAWPLPGGRAAWQQQAAQLAPDWTIGPAG
;
A
#
# COMPACT_ATOMS: atom_id res chain seq x y z
N MET A 1 16.89 9.51 2.02
CA MET A 1 16.61 10.05 0.66
C MET A 1 15.70 11.25 0.78
N TYR A 2 15.96 12.37 0.12
CA TYR A 2 15.09 13.57 0.25
C TYR A 2 13.96 13.57 -0.77
N TYR A 3 12.82 14.17 -0.43
CA TYR A 3 11.71 14.44 -1.35
C TYR A 3 11.22 15.89 -1.25
N ALA A 4 10.70 16.41 -2.36
CA ALA A 4 9.91 17.63 -2.41
C ALA A 4 8.61 17.40 -3.21
N ARG A 5 7.51 17.92 -2.70
CA ARG A 5 6.23 17.98 -3.40
C ARG A 5 6.16 19.25 -4.22
N THR A 6 5.80 19.10 -5.48
CA THR A 6 5.69 20.22 -6.42
C THR A 6 4.35 20.96 -6.33
N GLY A 7 3.41 20.45 -5.53
CA GLY A 7 2.02 20.93 -5.48
C GLY A 7 1.20 20.64 -6.75
N ARG A 8 1.79 19.99 -7.77
CA ARG A 8 1.14 19.71 -9.06
C ARG A 8 0.49 18.34 -9.14
N TYR A 9 0.65 17.52 -8.10
CA TYR A 9 0.11 16.16 -8.09
C TYR A 9 -1.40 16.16 -8.28
N ARG A 10 -1.87 15.31 -9.19
CA ARG A 10 -3.28 14.98 -9.39
C ARG A 10 -3.41 13.46 -9.39
N SER A 11 -4.46 12.97 -8.75
CA SER A 11 -4.81 11.55 -8.83
C SER A 11 -4.98 11.16 -10.30
N PRO A 12 -4.42 10.02 -10.75
CA PRO A 12 -4.67 9.53 -12.09
C PRO A 12 -6.11 9.01 -12.25
N LEU A 13 -6.80 8.71 -11.13
CA LEU A 13 -8.13 8.13 -11.16
C LEU A 13 -9.22 9.21 -11.19
N PRO A 14 -10.36 8.94 -11.86
CA PRO A 14 -11.51 9.82 -11.78
C PRO A 14 -12.06 9.87 -10.34
N PRO A 15 -12.68 10.99 -9.92
CA PRO A 15 -13.26 11.09 -8.59
C PRO A 15 -14.36 10.05 -8.34
N ILE A 16 -14.23 9.28 -7.27
CA ILE A 16 -15.27 8.35 -6.82
C ILE A 16 -16.38 9.13 -6.11
N SER A 17 -17.61 8.97 -6.60
CA SER A 17 -18.78 9.65 -6.03
C SER A 17 -19.33 8.91 -4.80
N ALA A 18 -20.02 9.63 -3.91
CA ALA A 18 -20.68 9.01 -2.76
C ALA A 18 -21.82 8.06 -3.18
N ALA A 19 -22.52 8.36 -4.28
CA ALA A 19 -23.58 7.48 -4.80
C ALA A 19 -23.01 6.16 -5.29
N GLU A 20 -21.86 6.21 -5.98
CA GLU A 20 -21.13 5.01 -6.37
C GLU A 20 -20.65 4.21 -5.18
N ALA A 21 -20.08 4.86 -4.17
CA ALA A 21 -19.61 4.18 -2.97
C ALA A 21 -20.74 3.42 -2.24
N ARG A 22 -21.91 4.05 -2.11
CA ARG A 22 -23.11 3.41 -1.55
C ARG A 22 -23.60 2.25 -2.39
N ARG A 23 -23.67 2.42 -3.72
CA ARG A 23 -24.07 1.35 -4.64
C ARG A 23 -23.17 0.12 -4.51
N VAL A 24 -21.85 0.32 -4.41
CA VAL A 24 -20.91 -0.80 -4.18
C VAL A 24 -21.19 -1.47 -2.84
N ARG A 25 -21.51 -0.71 -1.78
CA ARG A 25 -21.82 -1.27 -0.46
C ARG A 25 -23.11 -2.07 -0.47
N GLU A 26 -24.18 -1.51 -1.03
CA GLU A 26 -25.51 -2.13 -1.13
C GLU A 26 -25.49 -3.45 -1.92
N THR A 27 -24.59 -3.54 -2.90
CA THR A 27 -24.42 -4.75 -3.73
C THR A 27 -23.37 -5.73 -3.20
N SER A 28 -22.72 -5.41 -2.06
CA SER A 28 -21.77 -6.30 -1.39
C SER A 28 -22.49 -7.08 -0.29
N VAL A 29 -22.43 -8.42 -0.37
CA VAL A 29 -23.10 -9.29 0.60
C VAL A 29 -22.39 -9.31 1.96
N ASP A 30 -21.09 -9.04 1.96
CA ASP A 30 -20.21 -8.99 3.12
C ASP A 30 -18.99 -8.09 2.83
N ASP A 31 -18.06 -8.01 3.78
CA ASP A 31 -16.85 -7.18 3.67
C ASP A 31 -15.83 -7.77 2.68
N ASP A 32 -15.86 -9.08 2.41
CA ASP A 32 -15.00 -9.72 1.41
C ASP A 32 -15.45 -9.34 0.00
N ALA A 33 -16.76 -9.36 -0.28
CA ALA A 33 -17.35 -8.89 -1.52
C ALA A 33 -17.08 -7.40 -1.74
N TRP A 34 -17.18 -6.59 -0.68
CA TRP A 34 -16.81 -5.17 -0.72
C TRP A 34 -15.34 -4.97 -1.13
N SER A 35 -14.44 -5.71 -0.49
CA SER A 35 -12.99 -5.65 -0.76
C SER A 35 -12.65 -6.08 -2.18
N ALA A 36 -13.26 -7.18 -2.64
CA ALA A 36 -13.08 -7.69 -4.00
C ALA A 36 -13.61 -6.72 -5.07
N ARG A 37 -14.80 -6.14 -4.85
CA ARG A 37 -15.40 -5.17 -5.80
C ARG A 37 -14.55 -3.92 -5.95
N TRP A 38 -14.03 -3.34 -4.87
CA TRP A 38 -13.14 -2.18 -4.97
C TRP A 38 -11.81 -2.52 -5.63
N THR A 39 -11.25 -3.69 -5.34
CA THR A 39 -10.02 -4.16 -5.99
C THR A 39 -10.23 -4.32 -7.50
N HIS A 40 -11.36 -4.87 -7.92
CA HIS A 40 -11.75 -4.95 -9.33
C HIS A 40 -11.96 -3.56 -9.94
N GLN A 41 -12.69 -2.69 -9.25
CA GLN A 41 -12.96 -1.34 -9.73
C GLN A 41 -11.67 -0.53 -9.92
N PHE A 42 -10.71 -0.60 -9.00
CA PHE A 42 -9.41 0.04 -9.21
C PHE A 42 -8.63 -0.59 -10.37
N THR A 43 -8.77 -1.90 -10.59
CA THR A 43 -8.18 -2.55 -11.76
C THR A 43 -8.73 -1.96 -13.06
N ASP A 44 -10.05 -1.84 -13.19
CA ASP A 44 -10.70 -1.25 -14.37
C ASP A 44 -10.28 0.21 -14.57
N LEU A 45 -10.30 1.00 -13.50
CA LEU A 45 -9.90 2.41 -13.54
C LEU A 45 -8.43 2.58 -13.94
N LEU A 46 -7.53 1.75 -13.40
CA LEU A 46 -6.10 1.80 -13.72
C LEU A 46 -5.81 1.34 -15.15
N GLN A 47 -6.57 0.39 -15.70
CA GLN A 47 -6.43 -0.03 -17.10
C GLN A 47 -6.97 1.02 -18.07
N ALA A 48 -7.99 1.77 -17.67
CA ALA A 48 -8.58 2.82 -18.50
C ALA A 48 -7.71 4.09 -18.58
N VAL A 49 -6.84 4.33 -17.59
CA VAL A 49 -5.96 5.51 -17.58
C VAL A 49 -4.65 5.19 -18.32
N GLY A 50 -4.35 5.97 -19.36
CA GLY A 50 -3.09 5.81 -20.11
C GLY A 50 -1.87 6.36 -19.38
N ASP A 51 -2.08 7.39 -18.54
CA ASP A 51 -1.03 8.07 -17.78
C ASP A 51 -1.09 7.65 -16.31
N GLY A 52 -0.34 6.60 -15.96
CA GLY A 52 -0.29 6.05 -14.61
C GLY A 52 1.05 5.41 -14.27
N PRO A 53 1.21 4.86 -13.06
CA PRO A 53 2.44 4.20 -12.64
C PRO A 53 2.65 2.83 -13.28
N MET A 54 1.75 2.38 -14.17
CA MET A 54 1.84 1.05 -14.77
C MET A 54 2.68 1.07 -16.04
N TYR A 55 3.67 0.19 -16.09
CA TYR A 55 4.40 -0.16 -17.32
C TYR A 55 4.09 -1.60 -17.71
N ALA A 56 4.47 -2.00 -18.93
CA ALA A 56 4.28 -3.35 -19.43
C ALA A 56 4.85 -4.42 -18.48
N GLY A 57 3.98 -5.27 -17.96
CA GLY A 57 4.33 -6.29 -16.98
C GLY A 57 3.14 -6.77 -16.19
N ARG A 58 3.40 -7.69 -15.26
CA ARG A 58 2.41 -8.17 -14.30
C ARG A 58 2.38 -7.25 -13.10
N TRP A 59 1.18 -6.92 -12.64
CA TRP A 59 0.90 -6.09 -11.47
C TRP A 59 -0.04 -6.84 -10.53
N THR A 60 0.05 -6.52 -9.25
CA THR A 60 -0.86 -6.98 -8.20
C THR A 60 -1.60 -5.79 -7.63
N LEU A 61 -2.89 -5.99 -7.35
CA LEU A 61 -3.67 -5.15 -6.45
C LEU A 61 -4.05 -6.00 -5.26
N ALA A 62 -3.56 -5.64 -4.07
CA ALA A 62 -3.83 -6.35 -2.84
C ALA A 62 -4.64 -5.48 -1.88
N TRP A 63 -5.70 -6.04 -1.31
CA TRP A 63 -6.44 -5.39 -0.24
C TRP A 63 -5.64 -5.43 1.07
N GLY A 64 -5.62 -4.30 1.78
CA GLY A 64 -4.96 -4.15 3.07
C GLY A 64 -3.50 -3.71 2.96
N MET A 65 -2.95 -3.33 4.10
CA MET A 65 -1.53 -2.98 4.20
C MET A 65 -0.66 -4.24 4.14
N PRO A 66 0.58 -4.14 3.64
CA PRO A 66 1.53 -5.23 3.68
C PRO A 66 1.90 -5.64 5.11
N SER A 67 2.32 -6.89 5.30
CA SER A 67 2.65 -7.44 6.63
C SER A 67 3.83 -6.78 7.32
N TRP A 68 4.71 -6.11 6.57
CA TRP A 68 5.84 -5.35 7.10
C TRP A 68 5.44 -3.96 7.63
N SER A 69 4.22 -3.49 7.34
CA SER A 69 3.76 -2.17 7.78
C SER A 69 3.51 -2.10 9.29
N VAL A 70 3.69 -0.92 9.86
CA VAL A 70 3.51 -0.65 11.29
C VAL A 70 2.25 0.19 11.48
N ALA A 71 1.19 -0.43 12.03
CA ALA A 71 -0.11 0.22 12.19
C ALA A 71 -0.06 1.58 12.92
N ALA A 72 0.86 1.74 13.87
CA ALA A 72 1.03 2.99 14.62
C ALA A 72 1.44 4.20 13.74
N HIS A 73 2.03 3.97 12.56
CA HIS A 73 2.44 5.04 11.64
C HIS A 73 1.24 5.83 11.09
N TRP A 74 0.04 5.24 11.01
CA TRP A 74 -1.16 5.94 10.55
C TRP A 74 -1.50 7.18 11.38
N HIS A 75 -1.38 7.08 12.71
CA HIS A 75 -1.72 8.18 13.61
C HIS A 75 -0.68 9.31 13.56
N ARG A 76 0.56 9.01 13.17
CA ARG A 76 1.63 9.99 13.00
C ARG A 76 1.51 10.74 11.68
N LEU A 77 0.95 10.10 10.65
CA LEU A 77 0.92 10.61 9.28
C LEU A 77 0.51 12.09 9.15
N PRO A 78 -0.52 12.62 9.84
CA PRO A 78 -0.87 14.04 9.74
C PRO A 78 0.17 15.00 10.33
N ALA A 79 0.96 14.55 11.31
CA ALA A 79 2.01 15.35 11.94
C ALA A 79 3.31 15.33 11.12
N VAL A 80 3.54 14.27 10.34
CA VAL A 80 4.79 14.02 9.60
C VAL A 80 4.61 14.20 8.09
N ASP A 81 3.83 15.22 7.70
CA ASP A 81 3.42 15.50 6.32
C ASP A 81 3.94 16.86 5.77
N PRO A 82 5.25 17.17 5.84
CA PRO A 82 5.79 18.39 5.24
C PRO A 82 5.89 18.27 3.70
N ASP A 83 5.90 19.41 3.02
CA ASP A 83 6.04 19.47 1.56
C ASP A 83 7.48 19.15 1.09
N GLN A 84 8.46 19.26 1.99
CA GLN A 84 9.83 18.80 1.79
C GLN A 84 10.28 18.01 3.01
N GLY A 85 11.01 16.93 2.81
CA GLY A 85 11.47 16.08 3.91
C GLY A 85 12.39 14.96 3.43
N HIS A 86 12.60 13.96 4.28
CA HIS A 86 13.43 12.82 3.94
C HIS A 86 12.72 11.50 4.26
N ILE A 87 12.89 10.52 3.38
CA ILE A 87 12.46 9.13 3.55
C ILE A 87 13.68 8.34 4.06
N THR A 88 13.49 7.62 5.16
CA THR A 88 14.47 6.69 5.70
C THR A 88 14.23 5.31 5.08
N TRP A 89 15.32 4.60 4.77
CA TRP A 89 15.25 3.27 4.19
C TRP A 89 14.91 2.25 5.31
N PHE A 90 14.05 1.27 5.01
CA PHE A 90 13.65 0.17 5.90
C PHE A 90 12.95 0.57 7.21
N GLY A 91 12.37 1.76 7.31
CA GLY A 91 11.58 2.17 8.49
C GLY A 91 12.36 2.26 9.81
N TYR A 92 13.68 2.04 9.80
CA TYR A 92 14.56 2.17 10.98
C TYR A 92 14.90 3.64 11.32
N GLY A 93 14.13 4.60 10.78
CA GLY A 93 14.50 6.01 10.73
C GLY A 93 14.79 6.63 12.09
N ASP A 94 16.05 7.05 12.23
CA ASP A 94 16.46 8.23 12.99
C ASP A 94 16.31 9.45 12.06
N PRO A 95 15.56 10.49 12.47
CA PRO A 95 14.89 10.60 13.75
C PRO A 95 13.50 9.94 13.75
N VAL A 96 13.03 9.54 14.93
CA VAL A 96 11.80 8.73 15.11
C VAL A 96 10.57 9.40 14.48
N GLU A 97 10.57 10.72 14.43
CA GLU A 97 9.54 11.54 13.79
C GLU A 97 9.42 11.32 12.27
N ASP A 98 10.40 10.74 11.59
CA ASP A 98 10.33 10.46 10.16
C ASP A 98 9.89 9.03 9.81
N GLN A 99 9.64 8.19 10.82
CA GLN A 99 9.14 6.82 10.64
C GLN A 99 7.74 6.81 10.02
N ARG A 100 7.64 6.27 8.81
CA ARG A 100 6.39 6.10 8.07
C ARG A 100 6.53 5.01 7.02
N ASP A 101 5.44 4.30 6.79
CA ASP A 101 5.34 3.31 5.69
C ASP A 101 4.79 3.95 4.41
N ILE A 102 4.20 5.15 4.55
CA ILE A 102 3.41 5.81 3.52
C ILE A 102 3.90 7.24 3.32
N LEU A 103 4.03 7.66 2.07
CA LEU A 103 4.28 9.05 1.68
C LEU A 103 3.14 9.57 0.79
N PRO A 104 2.36 10.55 1.26
CA PRO A 104 1.38 11.22 0.43
C PRO A 104 2.05 11.98 -0.73
N LEU A 105 1.55 11.86 -1.96
CA LEU A 105 2.07 12.64 -3.10
C LEU A 105 1.66 14.12 -3.11
N ARG A 106 0.63 14.46 -2.34
CA ARG A 106 0.27 15.83 -1.96
C ARG A 106 -0.04 15.86 -0.47
N ARG A 107 0.00 17.05 0.12
CA ARG A 107 -0.41 17.25 1.51
C ARG A 107 -1.84 16.76 1.76
N LEU A 108 -2.03 16.07 2.88
CA LEU A 108 -3.35 15.69 3.36
C LEU A 108 -4.16 16.96 3.65
N SER A 109 -5.41 16.98 3.19
CA SER A 109 -6.26 18.15 3.46
C SER A 109 -6.62 18.25 4.95
N PRO A 110 -6.73 19.47 5.50
CA PRO A 110 -7.14 19.65 6.89
C PRO A 110 -8.47 18.98 7.21
N HIS A 111 -8.63 18.50 8.44
CA HIS A 111 -9.85 17.81 8.91
C HIS A 111 -11.14 18.62 8.73
N GLY A 112 -11.03 19.95 8.68
CA GLY A 112 -12.13 20.89 8.46
C GLY A 112 -12.46 21.14 6.99
N ALA A 113 -11.70 20.64 6.02
CA ALA A 113 -11.96 20.89 4.59
C ALA A 113 -13.30 20.26 4.14
N ALA A 114 -14.04 20.94 3.26
CA ALA A 114 -15.38 20.49 2.85
C ALA A 114 -15.42 19.06 2.30
N ARG A 115 -14.42 18.70 1.49
CA ARG A 115 -14.27 17.34 0.94
C ARG A 115 -13.98 16.30 2.02
N VAL A 116 -13.11 16.63 2.98
CA VAL A 116 -12.82 15.76 4.14
C VAL A 116 -14.07 15.57 5.00
N ARG A 117 -14.84 16.62 5.29
CA ARG A 117 -16.13 16.50 6.02
C ARG A 117 -17.12 15.59 5.31
N SER A 118 -17.22 15.68 3.98
CA SER A 118 -18.06 14.78 3.18
C SER A 118 -17.62 13.32 3.30
N TYR A 119 -16.32 13.04 3.24
CA TYR A 119 -15.80 11.68 3.43
C TYR A 119 -15.92 11.19 4.89
N ARG A 120 -15.79 12.06 5.89
CA ARG A 120 -16.02 11.69 7.31
C ARG A 120 -17.45 11.19 7.54
N ARG A 121 -18.42 11.78 6.84
CA ARG A 121 -19.79 11.25 6.83
C ARG A 121 -19.83 9.83 6.24
N GLN A 122 -19.12 9.57 5.14
CA GLN A 122 -19.03 8.23 4.55
C GLN A 122 -18.33 7.22 5.45
N VAL A 123 -17.35 7.64 6.25
CA VAL A 123 -16.72 6.79 7.29
C VAL A 123 -17.78 6.31 8.28
N ARG A 124 -18.57 7.24 8.83
CA ARG A 124 -19.64 6.93 9.79
C ARG A 124 -20.75 6.08 9.20
N GLU A 125 -21.04 6.25 7.91
CA GLU A 125 -22.00 5.44 7.15
C GLU A 125 -21.44 4.05 6.78
N GLY A 126 -20.14 3.79 6.98
CA GLY A 126 -19.51 2.51 6.59
C GLY A 126 -19.38 2.32 5.08
N VAL A 127 -19.33 3.42 4.32
CA VAL A 127 -19.29 3.41 2.85
C VAL A 127 -18.06 4.12 2.28
N LEU A 128 -17.10 4.54 3.11
CA LEU A 128 -15.90 5.21 2.63
C LEU A 128 -15.12 4.27 1.69
N PRO A 129 -14.90 4.64 0.42
CA PRO A 129 -14.06 3.85 -0.48
C PRO A 129 -12.62 3.73 0.03
N PRO A 130 -11.90 2.63 -0.27
CA PRO A 130 -10.49 2.49 0.11
C PRO A 130 -9.61 3.54 -0.60
N ALA A 131 -8.47 3.88 -0.01
CA ALA A 131 -7.42 4.63 -0.68
C ALA A 131 -6.54 3.70 -1.54
N LEU A 132 -5.96 4.22 -2.63
CA LEU A 132 -5.04 3.50 -3.48
C LEU A 132 -3.60 3.91 -3.16
N LEU A 133 -2.81 2.94 -2.73
CA LEU A 133 -1.39 3.09 -2.46
C LEU A 133 -0.57 2.46 -3.58
N TRP A 134 0.61 3.00 -3.85
CA TRP A 134 1.54 2.49 -4.85
C TRP A 134 2.90 2.18 -4.22
N TRP A 135 3.31 0.92 -4.28
CA TRP A 135 4.64 0.51 -3.86
C TRP A 135 5.73 1.04 -4.78
N VAL A 136 6.75 1.67 -4.21
CA VAL A 136 7.97 2.09 -4.93
C VAL A 136 9.20 1.45 -4.30
N SER A 137 9.65 0.34 -4.88
CA SER A 137 10.75 -0.47 -4.32
C SER A 137 12.07 0.27 -4.16
N GLY A 138 12.38 1.23 -5.03
CA GLY A 138 13.61 2.03 -4.90
C GLY A 138 13.60 2.97 -3.69
N LEU A 139 12.41 3.29 -3.19
CA LEU A 139 12.18 4.15 -2.02
C LEU A 139 11.82 3.35 -0.76
N ASP A 140 11.49 2.07 -0.92
CA ASP A 140 11.00 1.20 0.15
C ASP A 140 9.77 1.79 0.88
N ILE A 141 8.84 2.37 0.11
CA ILE A 141 7.69 3.11 0.65
C ILE A 141 6.44 2.96 -0.22
N LEU A 142 5.28 3.10 0.41
CA LEU A 142 3.98 3.20 -0.26
C LEU A 142 3.63 4.67 -0.53
N LEU A 143 3.43 5.04 -1.79
CA LEU A 143 2.95 6.37 -2.16
C LEU A 143 1.43 6.41 -2.15
N VAL A 144 0.82 7.47 -1.60
CA VAL A 144 -0.62 7.67 -1.77
C VAL A 144 -0.88 8.15 -3.19
N LEU A 145 -1.38 7.26 -4.04
CA LEU A 145 -1.75 7.55 -5.42
C LEU A 145 -3.15 8.16 -5.48
N ASP A 146 -4.12 7.61 -4.76
CA ASP A 146 -5.47 8.18 -4.71
C ASP A 146 -6.08 8.06 -3.32
N GLY A 147 -6.89 9.05 -2.93
CA GLY A 147 -7.61 9.02 -1.66
C GLY A 147 -6.97 9.75 -0.49
N HIS A 148 -6.09 10.72 -0.72
CA HIS A 148 -5.53 11.60 0.34
C HIS A 148 -6.61 12.13 1.29
N ASP A 149 -7.75 12.61 0.76
CA ASP A 149 -8.84 13.14 1.59
C ASP A 149 -9.66 12.06 2.29
N ARG A 150 -9.67 10.83 1.75
CA ARG A 150 -10.31 9.67 2.38
C ARG A 150 -9.47 9.18 3.56
N ILE A 151 -8.14 9.15 3.41
CA ILE A 151 -7.20 8.92 4.51
C ILE A 151 -7.39 9.98 5.59
N ALA A 152 -7.37 11.26 5.22
CA ALA A 152 -7.58 12.36 6.18
C ALA A 152 -8.93 12.24 6.92
N ALA A 153 -9.99 11.82 6.21
CA ALA A 153 -11.30 11.60 6.82
C ALA A 153 -11.32 10.42 7.79
N ALA A 154 -10.74 9.27 7.42
CA ALA A 154 -10.67 8.10 8.30
C ALA A 154 -9.90 8.40 9.59
N LEU A 155 -8.74 9.07 9.46
CA LEU A 155 -7.91 9.46 10.60
C LEU A 155 -8.61 10.49 11.50
N ALA A 156 -9.36 11.44 10.92
CA ALA A 156 -10.15 12.41 11.67
C ALA A 156 -11.34 11.78 12.42
N GLU A 157 -11.75 10.57 12.07
CA GLU A 157 -12.72 9.75 12.80
C GLU A 157 -12.04 8.67 13.65
N HIS A 158 -10.72 8.76 13.85
CA HIS A 158 -9.91 7.81 14.64
C HIS A 158 -9.98 6.37 14.13
N THR A 159 -10.14 6.20 12.82
CA THR A 159 -10.16 4.88 12.16
C THR A 159 -8.94 4.72 11.25
N VAL A 160 -8.48 3.47 11.08
CA VAL A 160 -7.47 3.15 10.06
C VAL A 160 -8.18 3.09 8.70
N PRO A 161 -7.71 3.82 7.68
CA PRO A 161 -8.33 3.77 6.36
C PRO A 161 -8.18 2.39 5.73
N ALA A 162 -9.24 1.91 5.07
CA ALA A 162 -9.12 0.80 4.14
C ALA A 162 -8.23 1.21 2.95
N VAL A 163 -7.37 0.30 2.49
CA VAL A 163 -6.43 0.56 1.41
C VAL A 163 -6.37 -0.60 0.43
N VAL A 164 -6.04 -0.28 -0.81
CA VAL A 164 -5.61 -1.22 -1.84
C VAL A 164 -4.19 -0.83 -2.25
N VAL A 165 -3.29 -1.80 -2.27
CA VAL A 165 -1.88 -1.62 -2.63
C VAL A 165 -1.67 -2.10 -4.06
N LEU A 166 -1.20 -1.19 -4.92
CA LEU A 166 -0.71 -1.46 -6.26
C LEU A 166 0.80 -1.72 -6.21
N ALA A 167 1.24 -2.85 -6.72
CA ALA A 167 2.65 -3.17 -6.86
C ALA A 167 2.92 -3.96 -8.16
N PRO A 168 4.14 -3.91 -8.71
CA PRO A 168 4.57 -4.91 -9.69
C PRO A 168 4.48 -6.30 -9.05
N ALA A 169 4.08 -7.31 -9.81
CA ALA A 169 4.14 -8.68 -9.32
C ALA A 169 5.60 -9.09 -9.10
N PRO A 170 5.89 -9.92 -8.07
CA PRO A 170 7.24 -10.42 -7.85
C PRO A 170 7.70 -11.26 -9.04
N GLY A 171 8.99 -11.25 -9.31
CA GLY A 171 9.57 -12.08 -10.37
C GLY A 171 9.37 -13.57 -10.08
N PRO A 172 9.14 -14.42 -11.10
CA PRO A 172 8.84 -15.84 -10.89
C PRO A 172 9.96 -16.59 -10.16
N THR A 173 11.22 -16.18 -10.35
CA THR A 173 12.37 -16.76 -9.65
C THR A 173 12.38 -16.42 -8.17
N TRP A 174 12.00 -15.21 -7.79
CA TRP A 174 11.89 -14.79 -6.40
C TRP A 174 10.74 -15.55 -5.72
N ALA A 175 9.57 -15.61 -6.36
CA ALA A 175 8.40 -16.29 -5.82
C ALA A 175 8.69 -17.78 -5.59
N ALA A 176 9.25 -18.47 -6.59
CA ALA A 176 9.63 -19.88 -6.45
C ALA A 176 10.70 -20.12 -5.36
N GLY A 177 11.59 -19.15 -5.14
CA GLY A 177 12.58 -19.20 -4.07
C GLY A 177 11.96 -19.07 -2.68
N ALA A 178 11.08 -18.08 -2.50
CA ALA A 178 10.34 -17.86 -1.26
C ALA A 178 9.43 -19.06 -0.92
N ASP A 179 8.68 -19.55 -1.91
CA ASP A 179 7.81 -20.72 -1.77
C ASP A 179 8.59 -21.95 -1.32
N ARG A 180 9.78 -22.19 -1.89
CA ARG A 180 10.59 -23.36 -1.54
C ARG A 180 10.98 -23.40 -0.06
N HIS A 181 11.29 -22.25 0.54
CA HIS A 181 11.63 -22.19 1.96
C HIS A 181 10.39 -22.47 2.83
N ILE A 182 9.27 -21.81 2.52
CA ILE A 182 8.00 -21.95 3.24
C ILE A 182 7.46 -23.39 3.16
N VAL A 183 7.49 -24.00 1.96
CA VAL A 183 7.08 -25.39 1.74
C VAL A 183 7.93 -26.35 2.54
N ARG A 184 9.27 -26.22 2.51
CA ARG A 184 10.18 -27.10 3.28
C ARG A 184 9.94 -27.00 4.79
N GLU A 185 9.73 -25.80 5.30
CA GLU A 185 9.44 -25.60 6.72
C GLU A 185 8.10 -26.26 7.11
N TYR A 186 7.07 -26.09 6.28
CA TYR A 186 5.76 -26.73 6.47
C TYR A 186 5.87 -28.26 6.44
N GLU A 187 6.51 -28.83 5.41
CA GLU A 187 6.70 -30.28 5.27
C GLU A 187 7.45 -30.87 6.47
N GLY A 188 8.52 -30.22 6.94
CA GLY A 188 9.28 -30.68 8.10
C GLY A 188 8.45 -30.67 9.39
N ARG A 189 7.63 -29.64 9.62
CA ARG A 189 6.71 -29.57 10.78
C ARG A 189 5.60 -30.60 10.69
N LEU A 190 5.03 -30.81 9.50
CA LEU A 190 4.00 -31.82 9.28
C LEU A 190 4.56 -33.22 9.54
N GLN A 191 5.74 -33.53 8.99
CA GLN A 191 6.41 -34.82 9.19
C GLN A 191 6.67 -35.13 10.67
N ALA A 192 7.03 -34.12 11.48
CA ALA A 192 7.26 -34.29 12.91
C ALA A 192 5.99 -34.58 13.71
N LEU A 193 4.85 -34.00 13.32
CA LEU A 193 3.58 -34.09 14.07
C LEU A 193 2.65 -35.20 13.59
N GLN A 194 2.75 -35.59 12.31
CA GLN A 194 1.84 -36.55 11.69
C GLN A 194 1.81 -37.92 12.39
N PRO A 195 2.94 -38.49 12.87
CA PRO A 195 2.90 -39.76 13.59
C PRO A 195 2.02 -39.68 14.84
N ALA A 196 2.21 -38.68 15.70
CA ALA A 196 1.40 -38.53 16.93
C ALA A 196 -0.09 -38.31 16.61
N ALA A 197 -0.39 -37.47 15.62
CA ALA A 197 -1.77 -37.23 15.17
C ALA A 197 -2.45 -38.51 14.64
N ASN A 198 -1.71 -39.36 13.91
CA ASN A 198 -2.20 -40.64 13.42
C ASN A 198 -2.51 -41.64 14.56
N HIS A 199 -1.81 -41.52 15.69
CA HIS A 199 -2.09 -42.30 16.90
C HIS A 199 -3.20 -41.70 17.78
N GLY A 200 -3.90 -40.67 17.29
CA GLY A 200 -5.05 -40.07 17.96
C GLY A 200 -4.74 -38.92 18.91
N ASP A 201 -3.51 -38.39 18.93
CA ASP A 201 -3.17 -37.21 19.72
C ASP A 201 -3.91 -35.96 19.20
N GLU A 202 -4.86 -35.46 19.99
CA GLU A 202 -5.66 -34.27 19.67
C GLU A 202 -4.85 -32.97 19.65
N LEU A 203 -3.80 -32.86 20.48
CA LEU A 203 -2.91 -31.69 20.46
C LEU A 203 -2.11 -31.67 19.16
N ALA A 204 -1.62 -32.84 18.71
CA ALA A 204 -0.94 -32.95 17.42
C ALA A 204 -1.86 -32.58 16.25
N LYS A 205 -3.12 -33.04 16.25
CA LYS A 205 -4.12 -32.64 15.23
C LYS A 205 -4.39 -31.14 15.23
N ALA A 206 -4.58 -30.54 16.41
CA ALA A 206 -4.78 -29.10 16.53
C ALA A 206 -3.58 -28.30 16.01
N ASN A 207 -2.36 -28.76 16.31
CA ASN A 207 -1.13 -28.15 15.80
C ASN A 207 -1.03 -28.26 14.28
N ILE A 208 -1.36 -29.42 13.68
CA ILE A 208 -1.40 -29.60 12.22
C ILE A 208 -2.38 -28.61 11.56
N ALA A 209 -3.57 -28.44 12.14
CA ALA A 209 -4.55 -27.49 11.64
C ALA A 209 -4.03 -26.04 11.73
N ASN A 210 -3.33 -25.69 12.82
CA ASN A 210 -2.72 -24.37 12.99
C ASN A 210 -1.62 -24.10 11.95
N ILE A 211 -0.65 -25.02 11.81
CA ILE A 211 0.47 -24.83 10.86
C ILE A 211 -0.04 -24.79 9.41
N THR A 212 -1.10 -25.53 9.09
CA THR A 212 -1.71 -25.51 7.74
C THR A 212 -2.34 -24.15 7.44
N ARG A 213 -3.06 -23.56 8.40
CA ARG A 213 -3.59 -22.18 8.25
C ARG A 213 -2.46 -21.16 8.10
N ARG A 214 -1.41 -21.28 8.92
CA ARG A 214 -0.24 -20.40 8.83
C ARG A 214 0.47 -20.52 7.48
N PHE A 215 0.65 -21.76 6.98
CA PHE A 215 1.25 -22.03 5.68
C PHE A 215 0.44 -21.40 4.54
N ALA A 216 -0.89 -21.56 4.55
CA ALA A 216 -1.77 -20.91 3.58
C ALA A 216 -1.63 -19.38 3.62
N GLY A 217 -1.54 -18.79 4.83
CA GLY A 217 -1.26 -17.37 5.01
C GLY A 217 0.08 -16.94 4.42
N GLN A 218 1.16 -17.68 4.70
CA GLN A 218 2.51 -17.39 4.19
C GLN A 218 2.58 -17.46 2.65
N LEU A 219 1.93 -18.46 2.02
CA LEU A 219 1.87 -18.54 0.56
C LEU A 219 1.09 -17.35 -0.04
N ASN A 220 -0.02 -16.97 0.60
CA ASN A 220 -0.79 -15.81 0.18
C ASN A 220 0.03 -14.50 0.33
N ASP A 221 0.85 -14.37 1.37
CA ASP A 221 1.75 -13.21 1.54
C ASP A 221 2.82 -13.17 0.44
N VAL A 222 3.42 -14.31 0.07
CA VAL A 222 4.35 -14.38 -1.07
C VAL A 222 3.66 -13.95 -2.37
N ALA A 223 2.44 -14.43 -2.62
CA ALA A 223 1.68 -14.08 -3.81
C ALA A 223 1.33 -12.58 -3.89
N ARG A 224 1.18 -11.92 -2.72
CA ARG A 224 0.86 -10.49 -2.58
C ARG A 224 2.09 -9.59 -2.43
N SER A 225 3.28 -10.18 -2.30
CA SER A 225 4.52 -9.42 -2.13
C SER A 225 4.76 -8.43 -3.26
N GLU A 226 5.45 -7.36 -2.92
CA GLU A 226 5.64 -6.23 -3.79
C GLU A 226 6.93 -6.38 -4.62
N GLY A 227 6.76 -6.49 -5.94
CA GLY A 227 7.86 -6.61 -6.87
C GLY A 227 8.66 -5.32 -7.04
N ARG A 228 9.75 -5.41 -7.80
CA ARG A 228 10.63 -4.26 -8.09
C ARG A 228 9.96 -3.31 -9.07
N THR A 229 9.86 -2.03 -8.70
CA THR A 229 9.46 -0.96 -9.61
C THR A 229 10.58 -0.61 -10.59
N ARG A 230 10.18 -0.03 -11.73
CA ARG A 230 11.09 0.51 -12.74
C ARG A 230 10.99 2.02 -12.75
N ALA A 231 12.05 2.67 -13.22
CA ALA A 231 12.03 4.09 -13.54
C ALA A 231 11.65 4.27 -15.03
N TRP A 232 10.96 5.35 -15.33
CA TRP A 232 10.81 5.81 -16.72
C TRP A 232 12.05 6.61 -17.09
N PRO A 233 12.68 6.33 -18.25
CA PRO A 233 13.74 7.17 -18.73
C PRO A 233 13.16 8.57 -19.00
N LEU A 234 13.73 9.59 -18.38
CA LEU A 234 13.40 10.98 -18.70
C LEU A 234 14.15 11.37 -19.98
N PRO A 235 13.47 11.75 -21.08
CA PRO A 235 14.15 12.28 -22.27
C PRO A 235 15.05 13.47 -21.90
N GLY A 236 16.28 13.48 -22.39
CA GLY A 236 17.30 14.46 -21.99
C GLY A 236 18.06 14.11 -20.70
N GLY A 237 17.75 12.98 -20.07
CA GLY A 237 18.52 12.39 -18.97
C GLY A 237 18.68 13.31 -17.76
N ARG A 238 19.86 13.28 -17.15
CA ARG A 238 20.16 14.02 -15.92
C ARG A 238 19.99 15.54 -16.07
N ALA A 239 20.40 16.10 -17.20
CA ALA A 239 20.31 17.55 -17.41
C ALA A 239 18.86 18.03 -17.44
N ALA A 240 17.99 17.32 -18.18
CA ALA A 240 16.56 17.59 -18.19
C ALA A 240 15.94 17.42 -16.80
N TRP A 241 16.36 16.39 -16.05
CA TRP A 241 15.89 16.18 -14.67
C TRP A 241 16.29 17.35 -13.76
N GLN A 242 17.54 17.79 -13.80
CA GLN A 242 18.03 18.92 -12.98
C GLN A 242 17.29 20.21 -13.32
N GLN A 243 17.04 20.48 -14.61
CA GLN A 243 16.26 21.64 -15.04
C GLN A 243 14.82 21.58 -14.52
N GLN A 244 14.15 20.43 -14.65
CA GLN A 244 12.78 20.26 -14.15
C GLN A 244 12.73 20.38 -12.62
N ALA A 245 13.70 19.81 -11.89
CA ALA A 245 13.78 19.93 -10.44
C ALA A 245 13.95 21.39 -10.00
N ALA A 246 14.88 22.14 -10.62
CA ALA A 246 15.08 23.56 -10.32
C ALA A 246 13.84 24.43 -10.64
N GLN A 247 13.06 24.07 -11.67
CA GLN A 247 11.82 24.78 -12.01
C GLN A 247 10.66 24.45 -11.06
N LEU A 248 10.55 23.19 -10.63
CA LEU A 248 9.42 22.69 -9.86
C LEU A 248 9.62 22.80 -8.34
N ALA A 249 10.88 22.88 -7.91
CA ALA A 249 11.28 23.05 -6.52
C ALA A 249 12.50 24.00 -6.49
N PRO A 250 12.31 25.31 -6.77
CA PRO A 250 13.42 26.28 -6.81
C PRO A 250 14.13 26.42 -5.46
N ASP A 251 13.42 26.19 -4.36
CA ASP A 251 13.95 26.21 -2.99
C ASP A 251 14.58 24.87 -2.58
N TRP A 252 14.73 23.93 -3.52
CA TRP A 252 15.36 22.63 -3.27
C TRP A 252 16.85 22.81 -3.02
N THR A 253 17.21 22.94 -1.75
CA THR A 253 18.58 22.85 -1.28
C THR A 253 18.84 21.39 -0.90
N ILE A 254 19.67 20.71 -1.67
CA ILE A 254 20.24 19.43 -1.23
C ILE A 254 21.04 19.80 0.02
N GLY A 255 20.61 19.35 1.21
CA GLY A 255 21.40 19.47 2.44
C GLY A 255 22.83 18.97 2.19
N PRO A 256 23.84 19.49 2.91
CA PRO A 256 25.24 19.39 2.51
C PRO A 256 25.61 17.96 2.15
N ALA A 257 26.28 17.79 1.00
CA ALA A 257 26.87 16.53 0.59
C ALA A 257 27.87 16.11 1.67
N GLY A 258 27.47 15.16 2.51
CA GLY A 258 28.35 14.39 3.39
C GLY A 258 29.00 13.26 2.62
#